data_AF-A0A160T286-F1
#
_entry.id   AF-A0A160T286-F1
#
_cell.length_a   1.000
_cell.length_b   1.000
_cell.length_c   1.000
_cell.angle_alpha   90.00
_cell.angle_beta   90.00
_cell.angle_gamma   90.00
#
_symmetry.space_group_name_H-M   'P 1'
#
loop_
_entity.id
_entity.type
_entity.pdbx_description
1 polymer ?
#
loop_
_entity_poly.entity_id
_entity_poly.type
_entity_poly.pdbx_seq_one_letter_code
_entity_poly.pdbx_strand_id
1 'polypeptide(L)'
;MKVSRTLYMLFAWLFVAGVMTQVFFAGMTVVAGRWPWTNHAGLGHFLGLPLLIMLVTMYAGKLPGRMKRLTWLLFLVYVLQADVLIFLRVSAPVLAAFHPVLALVDFALGLMLAWQATALMRAGEPLAAHQLQPDGVAGD
;
A
#
# COMPACT_ATOMS: atom_id res chain seq x y z
N MET A 1 8.69 16.22 7.64
CA MET A 1 7.80 15.25 8.32
C MET A 1 6.41 15.17 7.68
N LYS A 2 5.66 16.28 7.52
CA LYS A 2 4.31 16.26 6.92
C LYS A 2 4.30 15.70 5.50
N VAL A 3 5.18 16.20 4.61
CA VAL A 3 5.32 15.70 3.23
C VAL A 3 5.60 14.19 3.18
N SER A 4 6.54 13.68 3.97
CA SER A 4 6.86 12.24 3.99
C SER A 4 5.68 11.38 4.44
N ARG A 5 4.89 11.84 5.42
CA ARG A 5 3.67 11.16 5.87
C ARG A 5 2.57 11.20 4.80
N THR A 6 2.42 12.33 4.11
CA THR A 6 1.51 12.45 2.97
C THR A 6 1.90 11.50 1.84
N LEU A 7 3.18 11.46 1.45
CA LEU A 7 3.68 10.55 0.44
C LEU A 7 3.43 9.09 0.86
N TYR A 8 3.78 8.71 2.09
CA TYR A 8 3.49 7.36 2.59
C TYR A 8 2.00 7.01 2.47
N MET A 9 1.10 7.92 2.89
CA MET A 9 -0.36 7.72 2.79
C MET A 9 -0.82 7.56 1.34
N LEU A 10 -0.37 8.42 0.43
CA LEU A 10 -0.73 8.37 -0.99
C LEU A 10 -0.28 7.07 -1.62
N PHE A 11 0.97 6.66 -1.39
CA PHE A 11 1.52 5.44 -1.97
C PHE A 11 0.92 4.16 -1.35
N ALA A 12 0.49 4.19 -0.09
CA ALA A 12 -0.31 3.11 0.50
C ALA A 12 -1.66 2.94 -0.22
N TRP A 13 -2.37 4.04 -0.50
CA TRP A 13 -3.62 3.99 -1.27
C TRP A 13 -3.41 3.58 -2.73
N LEU A 14 -2.34 4.06 -3.36
CA LEU A 14 -1.98 3.64 -4.73
C LEU A 14 -1.68 2.14 -4.79
N PHE A 15 -0.98 1.60 -3.79
CA PHE A 15 -0.74 0.16 -3.70
C PHE A 15 -2.05 -0.62 -3.60
N VAL A 16 -2.97 -0.21 -2.70
CA VAL A 16 -4.30 -0.85 -2.55
C VAL A 16 -5.09 -0.82 -3.85
N ALA A 17 -5.20 0.35 -4.49
CA ALA A 17 -5.90 0.50 -5.76
C ALA A 17 -5.23 -0.34 -6.87
N GLY A 18 -3.91 -0.43 -6.86
CA GLY A 18 -3.13 -1.25 -7.78
C GLY A 18 -3.37 -2.74 -7.61
N VAL A 19 -3.47 -3.25 -6.38
CA VAL A 19 -3.83 -4.65 -6.10
C VAL A 19 -5.25 -4.95 -6.59
N MET A 20 -6.23 -4.05 -6.32
CA MET A 20 -7.59 -4.22 -6.84
C MET A 20 -7.62 -4.28 -8.37
N THR A 21 -6.82 -3.41 -9.01
CA THR A 21 -6.69 -3.37 -10.48
C THR A 21 -6.04 -4.65 -11.02
N GLN A 22 -5.06 -5.22 -10.33
CA GLN A 22 -4.49 -6.51 -10.70
C GLN A 22 -5.50 -7.66 -10.65
N VAL A 23 -6.33 -7.71 -9.60
CA VAL A 23 -7.41 -8.71 -9.50
C VAL A 23 -8.40 -8.54 -10.65
N PHE A 24 -8.75 -7.29 -11.00
CA PHE A 24 -9.56 -6.99 -12.17
C PHE A 24 -8.89 -7.47 -13.47
N PHE A 25 -7.59 -7.24 -13.68
CA PHE A 25 -6.88 -7.71 -14.88
C PHE A 25 -6.85 -9.24 -14.97
N ALA A 26 -6.67 -9.95 -13.86
CA ALA A 26 -6.79 -11.41 -13.84
C ALA A 26 -8.21 -11.86 -14.24
N GLY A 27 -9.24 -11.16 -13.74
CA GLY A 27 -10.64 -11.39 -14.12
C GLY A 27 -10.91 -11.12 -15.60
N MET A 28 -10.32 -10.07 -16.17
CA MET A 28 -10.42 -9.78 -17.61
C MET A 28 -9.90 -10.96 -18.43
N THR A 29 -8.75 -11.53 -18.05
CA THR A 29 -8.18 -12.65 -18.77
C THR A 29 -8.97 -13.96 -18.56
N VAL A 30 -9.29 -14.32 -17.31
CA VAL A 30 -9.91 -15.62 -16.99
C VAL A 30 -11.42 -15.66 -17.23
N VAL A 31 -12.13 -14.59 -16.86
CA VAL A 31 -13.60 -14.55 -16.91
C VAL A 31 -14.07 -13.93 -18.21
N ALA A 32 -13.52 -12.79 -18.60
CA ALA A 32 -13.96 -12.11 -19.81
C ALA A 32 -13.28 -12.64 -21.09
N GLY A 33 -12.22 -13.45 -20.98
CA GLY A 33 -11.42 -13.90 -22.13
C GLY A 33 -10.78 -12.74 -22.90
N ARG A 34 -10.54 -11.61 -22.23
CA ARG A 34 -10.02 -10.37 -22.80
C ARG A 34 -8.71 -9.98 -22.13
N TRP A 35 -7.84 -9.34 -22.91
CA TRP A 35 -6.51 -8.89 -22.50
C TRP A 35 -5.53 -10.01 -22.11
N PRO A 36 -4.26 -9.86 -22.50
CA PRO A 36 -3.23 -10.83 -22.14
C PRO A 36 -2.82 -10.72 -20.67
N TRP A 37 -2.32 -11.84 -20.11
CA TRP A 37 -1.72 -11.90 -18.77
C TRP A 37 -0.59 -10.90 -18.54
N THR A 38 0.04 -10.40 -19.62
CA THR A 38 1.07 -9.36 -19.56
C THR A 38 0.57 -8.06 -18.91
N ASN A 39 -0.72 -7.75 -18.99
CA ASN A 39 -1.29 -6.58 -18.33
C ASN A 39 -1.27 -6.77 -16.80
N HIS A 40 -1.74 -7.92 -16.32
CA HIS A 40 -1.72 -8.30 -14.92
C HIS A 40 -0.28 -8.36 -14.39
N ALA A 41 0.61 -9.12 -15.04
CA ALA A 41 1.99 -9.27 -14.63
C ALA A 41 2.77 -7.95 -14.67
N GLY A 42 2.59 -7.14 -15.72
CA GLY A 42 3.23 -5.83 -15.85
C GLY A 42 2.85 -4.92 -14.69
N LEU A 43 1.55 -4.77 -14.41
CA LEU A 43 1.08 -3.98 -13.27
C LEU A 43 1.62 -4.54 -11.94
N GLY A 44 1.66 -5.87 -11.78
CA GLY A 44 2.21 -6.50 -10.58
C GLY A 44 3.64 -6.10 -10.28
N HIS A 45 4.53 -6.11 -11.28
CA HIS A 45 5.90 -5.62 -11.11
C HIS A 45 5.95 -4.12 -10.77
N PHE A 46 5.07 -3.31 -11.35
CA PHE A 46 5.00 -1.88 -11.05
C PHE A 46 4.58 -1.58 -9.60
N LEU A 47 3.89 -2.51 -8.91
CA LEU A 47 3.55 -2.35 -7.49
C LEU A 47 4.76 -2.42 -6.54
N GLY A 48 5.93 -2.85 -7.01
CA GLY A 48 7.16 -2.72 -6.24
C GLY A 48 7.50 -1.25 -5.94
N LEU A 49 7.25 -0.34 -6.87
CA LEU A 49 7.57 1.09 -6.73
C LEU A 49 6.85 1.77 -5.54
N PRO A 50 5.51 1.71 -5.40
CA PRO A 50 4.83 2.28 -4.24
C PRO A 50 5.35 1.72 -2.92
N LEU A 51 5.66 0.41 -2.86
CA LEU A 51 6.22 -0.21 -1.65
C LEU A 51 7.61 0.32 -1.30
N LEU A 52 8.50 0.48 -2.28
CA LEU A 52 9.83 1.07 -2.06
C LEU A 52 9.71 2.51 -1.54
N ILE A 53 8.79 3.30 -2.10
CA ILE A 53 8.55 4.66 -1.63
C ILE A 53 7.99 4.65 -0.19
N MET A 54 7.08 3.74 0.14
CA MET A 54 6.58 3.55 1.52
C MET A 54 7.71 3.19 2.50
N LEU A 55 8.63 2.30 2.12
CA LEU A 55 9.78 1.91 2.95
C LEU A 55 10.70 3.10 3.25
N VAL A 56 10.96 3.97 2.28
CA VAL A 56 11.77 5.18 2.52
C VAL A 56 11.00 6.19 3.38
N THR A 57 9.75 6.47 3.00
CA THR A 57 8.95 7.52 3.62
C THR A 57 8.50 7.18 5.04
N MET A 58 8.40 5.90 5.43
CA MET A 58 8.07 5.53 6.81
C MET A 58 9.15 5.95 7.83
N TYR A 59 10.42 5.94 7.43
CA TYR A 59 11.51 6.41 8.28
C TYR A 59 11.61 7.93 8.25
N ALA A 60 11.56 8.55 7.07
CA ALA A 60 11.60 10.01 6.94
C ALA A 60 10.40 10.71 7.62
N GLY A 61 9.22 10.07 7.58
CA GLY A 61 8.00 10.53 8.24
C GLY A 61 7.94 10.23 9.74
N LYS A 62 8.94 9.54 10.30
CA LYS A 62 8.99 9.09 11.70
C LYS A 62 7.69 8.38 12.12
N LEU A 63 7.26 7.40 11.32
CA LEU A 63 6.05 6.64 11.60
C LEU A 63 6.20 5.74 12.85
N PRO A 64 5.09 5.37 13.52
CA PRO A 64 5.10 4.43 14.64
C PRO A 64 5.77 3.10 14.29
N GLY A 65 6.48 2.50 15.26
CA GLY A 65 7.20 1.23 15.05
C GLY A 65 6.32 0.06 14.58
N ARG A 66 5.04 0.04 14.99
CA ARG A 66 4.06 -0.94 14.48
C ARG A 66 3.82 -0.79 12.98
N MET A 67 3.65 0.43 12.46
CA MET A 67 3.47 0.68 11.03
C MET A 67 4.72 0.28 10.23
N LYS A 68 5.92 0.50 10.77
CA LYS A 68 7.18 0.07 10.12
C LYS A 68 7.25 -1.44 9.96
N ARG A 69 6.94 -2.21 11.02
CA ARG A 69 6.89 -3.67 10.97
C ARG A 69 5.86 -4.19 9.97
N LEU A 70 4.68 -3.58 9.95
CA LEU A 70 3.63 -3.93 8.98
C LEU A 70 4.01 -3.59 7.54
N THR A 71 4.74 -2.49 7.31
CA THR A 71 5.24 -2.12 5.97
C THR A 71 6.27 -3.13 5.47
N TRP A 72 7.19 -3.55 6.34
CA TRP A 72 8.15 -4.61 6.02
C TRP A 72 7.47 -5.95 5.77
N LEU A 73 6.47 -6.31 6.59
CA LEU A 73 5.67 -7.51 6.37
C LEU A 73 4.99 -7.47 5.00
N LEU A 74 4.33 -6.35 4.68
CA LEU A 74 3.71 -6.15 3.36
C LEU A 74 4.73 -6.31 2.23
N PHE A 75 5.89 -5.66 2.34
CA PHE A 75 6.95 -5.76 1.32
C PHE A 75 7.45 -7.20 1.14
N LEU A 76 7.65 -7.94 2.23
CA LEU A 76 8.12 -9.32 2.17
C LEU A 76 7.06 -10.27 1.59
N VAL A 77 5.78 -10.08 1.93
CA VAL A 77 4.68 -10.87 1.35
C VAL A 77 4.56 -10.57 -0.15
N TYR A 78 4.66 -9.31 -0.56
CA TYR A 78 4.72 -8.92 -1.96
C TYR A 78 5.86 -9.62 -2.71
N VAL A 79 7.10 -9.54 -2.20
CA VAL A 79 8.26 -10.20 -2.85
C VAL A 79 8.07 -11.72 -2.92
N LEU A 80 7.55 -12.33 -1.85
CA LEU A 80 7.27 -13.76 -1.83
C LEU A 80 6.29 -14.16 -2.94
N GLN A 81 5.20 -13.40 -3.13
CA GLN A 81 4.21 -13.75 -4.15
C GLN A 81 4.60 -13.36 -5.58
N ALA A 82 5.26 -12.20 -5.75
CA ALA A 82 5.58 -11.61 -7.04
C ALA A 82 6.88 -12.18 -7.64
N ASP A 83 7.83 -12.57 -6.80
CA ASP A 83 9.18 -12.96 -7.23
C ASP A 83 9.61 -14.35 -6.76
N VAL A 84 8.85 -15.06 -5.92
CA VAL A 84 9.17 -16.44 -5.54
C VAL A 84 8.12 -17.40 -6.08
N LEU A 85 6.86 -17.27 -5.67
CA LEU A 85 5.81 -18.21 -6.06
C LEU A 85 5.59 -18.28 -7.58
N ILE A 86 5.75 -17.17 -8.29
CA ILE A 86 5.52 -17.14 -9.74
C ILE A 86 6.59 -17.92 -10.52
N PHE A 87 7.82 -18.00 -10.03
CA PHE A 87 8.88 -18.79 -10.66
C PHE A 87 8.77 -20.28 -10.34
N LEU A 88 8.07 -20.61 -9.25
CA LEU A 88 7.73 -21.99 -8.90
C LEU A 88 6.53 -22.55 -9.66
N ARG A 89 5.88 -21.77 -10.55
CA ARG A 89 4.66 -22.21 -11.26
C ARG A 89 4.82 -23.51 -12.07
N VAL A 90 6.02 -23.80 -12.56
CA VAL A 90 6.32 -25.01 -13.33
C VAL A 90 6.73 -26.17 -12.42
N SER A 91 7.58 -25.90 -11.43
CA SER A 91 8.16 -26.94 -10.55
C SER A 91 7.27 -27.31 -9.36
N ALA A 92 6.41 -26.40 -8.89
CA ALA A 92 5.51 -26.59 -7.76
C ALA A 92 4.19 -25.80 -7.93
N PRO A 93 3.31 -26.23 -8.86
CA PRO A 93 2.07 -25.50 -9.19
C PRO A 93 1.10 -25.35 -8.01
N VAL A 94 1.06 -26.32 -7.09
CA VAL A 94 0.22 -26.23 -5.88
C VAL A 94 0.70 -25.13 -4.94
N LEU A 95 2.02 -24.94 -4.80
CA LEU A 95 2.57 -23.81 -4.04
C LEU A 95 2.32 -22.48 -4.75
N ALA A 96 2.47 -22.44 -6.07
CA ALA A 96 2.19 -21.25 -6.86
C ALA A 96 0.71 -20.82 -6.77
N ALA A 97 -0.23 -21.77 -6.55
CA ALA A 97 -1.64 -21.48 -6.35
C ALA A 97 -1.95 -20.67 -5.08
N PHE A 98 -1.00 -20.51 -4.15
CA PHE A 98 -1.13 -19.57 -3.03
C PHE A 98 -1.01 -18.10 -3.44
N HIS A 99 -0.55 -17.79 -4.66
CA HIS A 99 -0.44 -16.42 -5.16
C HIS A 99 -1.70 -15.56 -4.90
N PRO A 100 -2.92 -15.96 -5.31
CA PRO A 100 -4.13 -15.18 -5.01
C PRO A 100 -4.43 -15.05 -3.50
N VAL A 101 -4.03 -16.02 -2.67
CA VAL A 101 -4.18 -15.92 -1.21
C VAL A 101 -3.26 -14.84 -0.66
N LEU A 102 -2.00 -14.80 -1.11
CA LEU A 102 -1.06 -13.75 -0.71
C LEU A 102 -1.46 -12.38 -1.26
N ALA A 103 -2.09 -12.30 -2.44
CA ALA A 103 -2.66 -11.06 -2.95
C ALA A 103 -3.74 -10.47 -2.00
N LEU A 104 -4.57 -11.32 -1.39
CA LEU A 104 -5.54 -10.90 -0.37
C LEU A 104 -4.85 -10.41 0.91
N VAL A 105 -3.76 -11.06 1.31
CA VAL A 105 -2.95 -10.62 2.46
C VAL A 105 -2.32 -9.25 2.19
N ASP A 106 -1.74 -9.05 1.02
CA ASP A 106 -1.20 -7.75 0.60
C ASP A 106 -2.26 -6.66 0.56
N PHE A 107 -3.44 -6.97 0.03
CA PHE A 107 -4.57 -6.06 0.03
C PHE A 107 -4.97 -5.65 1.46
N ALA A 108 -5.12 -6.63 2.36
CA ALA A 108 -5.52 -6.38 3.74
C ALA A 108 -4.46 -5.56 4.51
N LEU A 109 -3.18 -5.92 4.37
CA LEU A 109 -2.06 -5.19 4.97
C LEU A 109 -1.96 -3.76 4.41
N GLY A 110 -2.05 -3.61 3.09
CA GLY A 110 -2.04 -2.32 2.41
C GLY A 110 -3.19 -1.42 2.87
N LEU A 111 -4.41 -1.94 2.94
CA LEU A 111 -5.59 -1.20 3.38
C LEU A 111 -5.47 -0.76 4.85
N MET A 112 -5.00 -1.67 5.72
CA MET A 112 -4.75 -1.37 7.12
C MET A 112 -3.68 -0.27 7.29
N LEU A 113 -2.62 -0.28 6.48
CA LEU A 113 -1.58 0.75 6.50
C LEU A 113 -2.09 2.09 5.95
N ALA A 114 -2.87 2.06 4.87
CA ALA A 114 -3.48 3.24 4.27
C ALA A 114 -4.41 3.96 5.27
N TRP A 115 -5.28 3.22 5.96
CA TRP A 115 -6.14 3.77 7.01
C TRP A 115 -5.36 4.34 8.19
N GLN A 116 -4.35 3.61 8.69
CA GLN A 116 -3.49 4.12 9.78
C GLN A 116 -2.75 5.40 9.37
N ALA A 117 -2.26 5.48 8.13
CA ALA A 117 -1.60 6.67 7.61
C ALA A 117 -2.58 7.86 7.48
N THR A 118 -3.79 7.62 6.99
CA THR A 118 -4.84 8.64 6.94
C THR A 118 -5.23 9.13 8.34
N ALA A 119 -5.36 8.23 9.31
CA ALA A 119 -5.64 8.60 10.70
C ALA A 119 -4.50 9.44 11.31
N LEU A 120 -3.24 9.09 11.04
CA LEU A 120 -2.07 9.85 11.49
C LEU A 120 -2.04 11.28 10.91
N MET A 121 -2.48 11.45 9.66
CA MET A 121 -2.58 12.77 9.05
C MET A 121 -3.69 13.61 9.68
N ARG A 122 -4.86 13.00 9.96
CA ARG A 122 -5.99 13.68 10.59
C ARG A 122 -5.73 14.06 12.04
N ALA A 123 -4.99 13.25 12.79
CA ALA A 123 -4.64 13.55 14.19
C ALA A 123 -3.64 14.72 14.33
N GLY A 124 -2.91 15.08 13.27
CA GLY A 124 -1.95 16.19 13.26
C GLY A 124 -2.54 17.55 12.91
N GLU A 125 -3.78 17.62 12.42
CA GLU A 125 -4.50 18.84 12.02
C GLU A 125 -5.21 19.61 13.18
N PRO A 126 -5.72 19.01 14.27
CA PRO A 126 -6.57 19.71 15.25
C PRO A 126 -5.88 20.84 16.02
N LEU A 127 -4.57 20.75 16.24
CA LEU A 127 -3.81 21.75 17.01
C LEU A 127 -3.46 23.00 16.19
N ALA A 128 -3.33 22.87 14.86
CA ALA A 128 -3.00 24.01 13.99
C ALA A 128 -4.20 24.95 13.77
N ALA A 129 -5.43 24.40 13.76
CA ALA A 129 -6.65 25.19 13.61
C ALA A 129 -7.00 25.98 14.89
N HIS A 130 -6.64 25.47 16.08
CA HIS A 130 -6.89 26.15 17.35
C HIS A 130 -5.89 27.29 17.63
N GLN A 131 -4.66 27.22 17.11
CA GLN A 131 -3.64 28.26 17.28
C GLN A 131 -3.73 29.44 16.30
N LEU A 132 -4.64 29.37 15.31
CA LEU A 132 -4.91 30.47 14.37
C LEU A 132 -6.12 31.32 14.75
N GLN A 133 -6.71 31.10 15.92
CA GLN A 133 -7.66 32.02 16.49
C GLN A 133 -6.83 33.09 17.24
N PRO A 134 -6.60 34.28 16.65
CA PRO A 134 -5.97 35.36 17.41
C PRO A 134 -6.85 35.60 18.63
N ASP A 135 -6.24 35.68 19.81
CA ASP A 135 -6.90 36.11 21.02
C ASP A 135 -7.65 37.40 20.69
N GLY A 136 -8.97 37.27 20.62
CA GLY A 136 -9.86 38.35 20.27
C GLY A 136 -9.63 39.45 21.29
N VAL A 137 -9.12 40.57 20.78
CA VAL A 137 -9.16 41.86 21.44
C VAL A 137 -10.58 42.07 21.98
N ALA A 138 -10.72 41.96 23.29
CA ALA A 138 -11.77 42.59 24.08
C ALA A 138 -11.00 43.18 25.27
N GLY A 139 -10.81 44.49 25.39
CA GLY A 139 -11.80 45.54 25.16
C GLY A 139 -12.37 45.89 26.54
N ASP A 140 -11.85 47.00 27.07
CA ASP A 140 -12.25 47.78 28.25
C ASP A 140 -11.80 47.32 29.66
#